data_AF-A0A8S3YHI2-F1
#
_entry.id   AF-A0A8S3YHI2-F1
#
_cell.length_a   1.000
_cell.length_b   1.000
_cell.length_c   1.000
_cell.angle_alpha   90.00
_cell.angle_beta   90.00
_cell.angle_gamma   90.00
#
_symmetry.space_group_name_H-M   'P 1'
#
loop_
_entity.id
_entity.type
_entity.pdbx_description
1 polymer ?
#
loop_
_entity_poly.entity_id
_entity_poly.type
_entity_poly.pdbx_seq_one_letter_code
_entity_poly.pdbx_strand_id
1 'polypeptide(L)'
;MLTSGLFLAGLLFVVMIQTSQAASEWNQETRDLIVKIHNDRRRQEGGCHINKLEYDEDLEKQARSWAERCVFKHEMKEGRGENLAWNSNKLSEEELIKHAADAWFNEKDRYSYGQYSCGNSAACHYSQMVWGTTNKIGCYSTRCGQLSGAAPNAWYLVCFYTPKGNWNGEKPYEKGCSSPCLEGQTVDNGLCVGESTEEKNNKTNEAKCDDKVGSCGVWASNGECQNNPAYMATHCRKSCKICESEVTCEDLNSNCPEWKRNGQCRANPTYMKHNCKKTCGEC
;
A
#
# COMPACT_ATOMS: atom_id res chain seq x y z
N MET A 1 -16.07 5.08 -78.72
CA MET A 1 -16.13 3.99 -77.73
C MET A 1 -14.96 4.16 -76.77
N LEU A 2 -15.21 3.96 -75.47
CA LEU A 2 -14.27 3.91 -74.32
C LEU A 2 -13.81 5.29 -73.79
N THR A 3 -14.55 5.96 -72.90
CA THR A 3 -14.67 5.82 -71.42
C THR A 3 -13.41 6.15 -70.61
N SER A 4 -13.44 7.34 -70.01
CA SER A 4 -13.22 7.69 -68.60
C SER A 4 -12.24 6.86 -67.74
N GLY A 5 -11.30 7.54 -67.09
CA GLY A 5 -10.54 7.01 -65.96
C GLY A 5 -9.85 8.10 -65.15
N LEU A 6 -10.59 8.80 -64.28
CA LEU A 6 -10.03 9.63 -63.21
C LEU A 6 -9.52 8.70 -62.09
N PHE A 7 -8.21 8.62 -61.88
CA PHE A 7 -7.64 7.95 -60.70
C PHE A 7 -7.64 8.91 -59.52
N LEU A 8 -8.64 8.78 -58.65
CA LEU A 8 -8.63 9.36 -57.30
C LEU A 8 -7.74 8.48 -56.41
N ALA A 9 -6.51 8.94 -56.15
CA ALA A 9 -5.65 8.36 -55.12
C ALA A 9 -6.20 8.76 -53.74
N GLY A 10 -7.06 7.91 -53.17
CA GLY A 10 -7.52 8.04 -51.79
C GLY A 10 -6.37 7.73 -50.83
N LEU A 11 -5.88 8.74 -50.11
CA LEU A 11 -5.02 8.55 -48.94
C LEU A 11 -5.83 7.86 -47.84
N LEU A 12 -5.65 6.54 -47.71
CA LEU A 12 -6.07 5.77 -46.55
C LEU A 12 -5.21 6.20 -45.35
N PHE A 13 -5.74 7.13 -44.54
CA PHE A 13 -5.24 7.36 -43.19
C PHE A 13 -5.56 6.13 -42.34
N VAL A 14 -4.60 5.20 -42.25
CA VAL A 14 -4.65 4.13 -41.25
C VAL A 14 -4.39 4.78 -39.90
N VAL A 15 -5.47 5.04 -39.14
CA VAL A 15 -5.36 5.37 -37.73
C VAL A 15 -4.84 4.12 -37.03
N MET A 16 -3.53 4.09 -36.76
CA MET A 16 -2.94 3.12 -35.84
C MET A 16 -3.53 3.43 -34.46
N ILE A 17 -4.61 2.72 -34.10
CA ILE A 17 -5.06 2.66 -32.71
C ILE A 17 -3.92 1.97 -31.97
N GLN A 18 -3.03 2.77 -31.38
CA GLN A 18 -2.13 2.29 -30.36
C GLN A 18 -3.02 1.84 -29.22
N THR A 19 -3.37 0.55 -29.20
CA THR A 19 -3.88 -0.06 -27.98
C THR A 19 -2.74 0.05 -26.99
N SER A 20 -2.82 1.05 -26.11
CA SER A 20 -2.00 1.09 -24.91
C SER A 20 -2.30 -0.24 -24.20
N GLN A 21 -1.37 -1.18 -24.30
CA GLN A 21 -1.42 -2.40 -23.54
C GLN A 21 -1.24 -1.94 -22.09
N ALA A 22 -2.36 -1.68 -21.40
CA ALA A 22 -2.34 -1.53 -19.97
C ALA A 22 -1.67 -2.82 -19.47
N ALA A 23 -0.46 -2.70 -18.93
CA ALA A 23 0.27 -3.88 -18.46
C ALA A 23 -0.65 -4.61 -17.48
N SER A 24 -0.89 -5.88 -17.77
CA SER A 24 -2.01 -6.65 -17.22
C SER A 24 -2.01 -6.53 -15.70
N GLU A 25 -3.10 -5.99 -15.17
CA GLU A 25 -3.39 -6.09 -13.74
C GLU A 25 -3.44 -7.57 -13.35
N TRP A 26 -2.96 -7.91 -12.16
CA TRP A 26 -3.11 -9.27 -11.66
C TRP A 26 -4.60 -9.61 -11.59
N ASN A 27 -4.94 -10.84 -11.99
CA ASN A 27 -6.32 -11.29 -11.88
C ASN A 27 -6.64 -11.66 -10.41
N GLN A 28 -7.93 -11.83 -10.12
CA GLN A 28 -8.38 -12.17 -8.78
C GLN A 28 -7.81 -13.51 -8.28
N GLU A 29 -7.60 -14.49 -9.18
CA GLU A 29 -7.07 -15.81 -8.81
C GLU A 29 -5.65 -15.71 -8.22
N THR A 30 -4.79 -14.86 -8.80
CA THR A 30 -3.43 -14.61 -8.28
C THR A 30 -3.47 -13.94 -6.91
N ARG A 31 -4.36 -12.96 -6.72
CA ARG A 31 -4.56 -12.28 -5.42
C ARG A 31 -5.03 -13.26 -4.35
N ASP A 32 -6.01 -14.09 -4.70
CA ASP A 32 -6.56 -15.12 -3.82
C ASP A 32 -5.51 -16.17 -3.48
N LEU A 33 -4.66 -16.56 -4.43
CA LEU A 33 -3.55 -17.49 -4.18
C LEU A 33 -2.55 -16.93 -3.15
N ILE A 34 -2.15 -15.67 -3.29
CA ILE A 34 -1.24 -15.00 -2.35
C ILE A 34 -1.83 -15.01 -0.94
N VAL A 35 -3.07 -14.55 -0.79
CA VAL A 35 -3.76 -14.50 0.51
C VAL A 35 -3.92 -15.91 1.08
N LYS A 36 -4.31 -16.88 0.25
CA LYS A 36 -4.52 -18.27 0.66
C LYS A 36 -3.23 -18.86 1.21
N ILE A 37 -2.12 -18.80 0.47
CA ILE A 37 -0.84 -19.34 0.91
C ILE A 37 -0.42 -18.71 2.24
N HIS A 38 -0.46 -17.37 2.34
CA HIS A 38 -0.03 -16.71 3.56
C HIS A 38 -0.92 -17.05 4.76
N ASN A 39 -2.25 -17.04 4.60
CA ASN A 39 -3.16 -17.38 5.69
C ASN A 39 -3.04 -18.87 6.10
N ASP A 40 -2.80 -19.78 5.15
CA ASP A 40 -2.52 -21.19 5.46
C ASP A 40 -1.25 -21.34 6.30
N ARG A 41 -0.18 -20.61 5.95
CA ARG A 41 1.08 -20.58 6.72
C ARG A 41 0.90 -19.94 8.11
N ARG A 42 0.13 -18.85 8.22
CA ARG A 42 -0.19 -18.20 9.50
C ARG A 42 -0.92 -19.15 10.47
N ARG A 43 -1.87 -19.93 9.96
CA ARG A 43 -2.59 -20.96 10.77
C ARG A 43 -1.66 -22.05 11.29
N GLN A 44 -0.66 -22.46 10.50
CA GLN A 44 0.30 -23.51 10.88
C GLN A 44 1.14 -23.13 12.10
N GLU A 45 1.28 -21.84 12.42
CA GLU A 45 2.07 -21.40 13.57
C GLU A 45 1.41 -21.65 14.92
N GLY A 46 0.07 -21.72 14.97
CA GLY A 46 -0.67 -21.89 16.22
C GLY A 46 -0.42 -20.78 17.26
N GLY A 47 0.04 -19.61 16.80
CA GLY A 47 0.26 -18.44 17.64
C GLY A 47 -1.01 -17.64 17.87
N CYS A 48 -0.94 -16.74 18.84
CA CYS A 48 -2.02 -15.86 19.26
C CYS A 48 -1.94 -14.50 18.59
N HIS A 49 -3.09 -13.83 18.52
CA HIS A 49 -3.25 -12.48 17.99
C HIS A 49 -2.76 -12.37 16.53
N ILE A 50 -2.93 -13.45 15.77
CA ILE A 50 -2.53 -13.51 14.37
C ILE A 50 -3.70 -13.08 13.50
N ASN A 51 -3.66 -11.86 12.98
CA ASN A 51 -4.68 -11.33 12.08
C ASN A 51 -4.75 -12.12 10.78
N LYS A 52 -5.95 -12.28 10.23
CA LYS A 52 -6.15 -12.75 8.86
C LYS A 52 -5.62 -11.68 7.90
N LEU A 53 -4.81 -12.09 6.93
CA LEU A 53 -4.40 -11.21 5.85
C LEU A 53 -5.53 -11.04 4.84
N GLU A 54 -5.73 -9.81 4.41
CA GLU A 54 -6.58 -9.44 3.29
C GLU A 54 -5.71 -8.82 2.18
N TYR A 55 -6.11 -9.01 0.93
CA TYR A 55 -5.41 -8.40 -0.19
C TYR A 55 -5.70 -6.89 -0.24
N ASP A 56 -4.68 -6.11 -0.56
CA ASP A 56 -4.76 -4.66 -0.70
C ASP A 56 -4.22 -4.23 -2.08
N GLU A 57 -5.10 -3.74 -2.93
CA GLU A 57 -4.78 -3.35 -4.30
C GLU A 57 -3.91 -2.08 -4.37
N ASP A 58 -3.93 -1.22 -3.34
CA ASP A 58 -3.04 -0.06 -3.30
C ASP A 58 -1.61 -0.47 -2.90
N LEU A 59 -1.46 -1.52 -2.08
CA LEU A 59 -0.17 -2.19 -1.89
C LEU A 59 0.32 -2.90 -3.16
N GLU A 60 -0.57 -3.54 -3.95
CA GLU A 60 -0.23 -4.11 -5.26
C GLU A 60 0.30 -3.05 -6.21
N LYS A 61 -0.39 -1.90 -6.37
CA LYS A 61 0.06 -0.80 -7.22
C LYS A 61 1.45 -0.29 -6.80
N GLN A 62 1.70 -0.20 -5.50
CA GLN A 62 3.02 0.17 -4.97
C GLN A 62 4.07 -0.90 -5.28
N ALA A 63 3.76 -2.18 -5.06
CA ALA A 63 4.65 -3.30 -5.35
C ALA A 63 5.01 -3.35 -6.84
N ARG A 64 4.04 -3.08 -7.72
CA ARG A 64 4.23 -2.95 -9.16
C ARG A 64 5.20 -1.83 -9.52
N SER A 65 4.95 -0.63 -9.00
CA SER A 65 5.83 0.53 -9.23
C SER A 65 7.27 0.27 -8.81
N TRP A 66 7.48 -0.55 -7.78
CA TRP A 66 8.81 -0.98 -7.36
C TRP A 66 9.40 -2.08 -8.25
N ALA A 67 8.64 -3.15 -8.48
CA ALA A 67 9.08 -4.33 -9.22
C ALA A 67 9.49 -4.01 -10.67
N GLU A 68 8.73 -3.17 -11.36
CA GLU A 68 8.98 -2.77 -12.76
C GLU A 68 10.31 -2.02 -12.95
N ARG A 69 10.94 -1.54 -11.87
CA ARG A 69 12.27 -0.92 -11.91
C ARG A 69 13.40 -1.94 -12.11
N CYS A 70 13.12 -3.22 -11.87
CA CYS A 70 14.10 -4.31 -12.02
C CYS A 70 15.41 -4.08 -11.24
N VAL A 71 15.30 -3.62 -9.99
CA VAL A 71 16.43 -3.49 -9.06
C VAL A 71 16.13 -4.32 -7.81
N PHE A 72 16.92 -5.37 -7.57
CA PHE A 72 16.76 -6.25 -6.41
C PHE A 72 17.30 -5.59 -5.14
N LYS A 73 16.48 -4.73 -4.53
CA LYS A 73 16.75 -4.08 -3.25
C LYS A 73 15.42 -3.74 -2.55
N HIS A 74 15.45 -3.60 -1.23
CA HIS A 74 14.31 -3.11 -0.45
C HIS A 74 14.06 -1.61 -0.68
N GLU A 75 12.79 -1.19 -0.71
CA GLU A 75 12.38 0.22 -0.81
C GLU A 75 12.51 0.92 0.55
N MET A 76 12.24 0.20 1.64
CA MET A 76 12.34 0.66 3.04
C MET A 76 11.40 1.83 3.36
N LYS A 77 10.19 1.82 2.80
CA LYS A 77 9.17 2.84 3.08
C LYS A 77 8.65 2.73 4.51
N GLU A 78 8.57 3.86 5.22
CA GLU A 78 8.12 3.91 6.62
C GLU A 78 6.72 3.28 6.80
N GLY A 79 6.52 2.55 7.89
CA GLY A 79 5.26 1.88 8.20
C GLY A 79 4.90 0.65 7.34
N ARG A 80 5.73 0.28 6.36
CA ARG A 80 5.47 -0.85 5.45
C ARG A 80 6.56 -1.93 5.52
N GLY A 81 6.13 -3.19 5.61
CA GLY A 81 7.00 -4.36 5.53
C GLY A 81 7.19 -4.84 4.09
N GLU A 82 8.24 -5.62 3.83
CA GLU A 82 8.60 -6.05 2.48
C GLU A 82 9.23 -7.45 2.47
N ASN A 83 8.76 -8.33 1.59
CA ASN A 83 9.45 -9.56 1.22
C ASN A 83 9.73 -9.55 -0.29
N LEU A 84 10.96 -9.90 -0.65
CA LEU A 84 11.45 -9.90 -2.02
C LEU A 84 11.93 -11.29 -2.41
N ALA A 85 11.67 -11.72 -3.64
CA ALA A 85 12.15 -12.97 -4.18
C ALA A 85 12.48 -12.82 -5.67
N TRP A 86 13.44 -13.60 -6.14
CA TRP A 86 13.73 -13.71 -7.56
C TRP A 86 14.03 -15.14 -7.96
N ASN A 87 13.82 -15.47 -9.23
CA ASN A 87 14.16 -16.78 -9.78
C ASN A 87 14.48 -16.68 -11.29
N SER A 88 15.62 -17.22 -11.72
CA SER A 88 16.03 -17.22 -13.13
C SER A 88 15.55 -18.44 -13.93
N ASN A 89 14.91 -19.41 -13.28
CA ASN A 89 14.37 -20.59 -13.95
C ASN A 89 13.14 -20.25 -14.79
N LYS A 90 12.82 -21.11 -15.75
CA LYS A 90 11.60 -21.02 -16.56
C LYS A 90 10.39 -21.52 -15.76
N LEU A 91 9.90 -20.69 -14.86
CA LEU A 91 8.70 -20.91 -14.07
C LEU A 91 7.52 -20.13 -14.65
N SER A 92 6.30 -20.65 -14.47
CA SER A 92 5.09 -19.84 -14.51
C SER A 92 5.05 -18.84 -13.34
N GLU A 93 4.20 -17.81 -13.45
CA GLU A 93 4.00 -16.83 -12.37
C GLU A 93 3.47 -17.51 -11.10
N GLU A 94 2.54 -18.46 -11.24
CA GLU A 94 2.00 -19.24 -10.12
C GLU A 94 3.09 -20.05 -9.40
N GLU A 95 3.96 -20.73 -10.14
CA GLU A 95 5.08 -21.49 -9.56
C GLU A 95 6.10 -20.58 -8.86
N LEU A 96 6.40 -19.40 -9.44
CA LEU A 96 7.23 -18.39 -8.79
C LEU A 96 6.65 -18.00 -7.42
N ILE A 97 5.36 -17.69 -7.36
CA ILE A 97 4.68 -17.26 -6.14
C ILE A 97 4.74 -18.36 -5.08
N LYS A 98 4.43 -19.61 -5.44
CA LYS A 98 4.48 -20.74 -4.51
C LYS A 98 5.89 -20.98 -3.98
N HIS A 99 6.89 -21.02 -4.88
CA HIS A 99 8.28 -21.21 -4.48
C HIS A 99 8.80 -20.08 -3.59
N ALA A 100 8.47 -18.83 -3.89
CA ALA A 100 8.88 -17.69 -3.08
C ALA A 100 8.26 -17.74 -1.68
N ALA A 101 6.96 -17.99 -1.58
CA ALA A 101 6.27 -18.09 -0.30
C ALA A 101 6.79 -19.26 0.55
N ASP A 102 7.07 -20.42 -0.07
CA ASP A 102 7.66 -21.57 0.63
C ASP A 102 9.09 -21.26 1.10
N ALA A 103 9.93 -20.65 0.25
CA ALA A 103 11.28 -20.27 0.60
C ALA A 103 11.32 -19.27 1.76
N TRP A 104 10.47 -18.24 1.71
CA TRP A 104 10.32 -17.27 2.79
C TRP A 104 9.84 -17.92 4.08
N PHE A 105 8.83 -18.80 4.02
CA PHE A 105 8.29 -19.46 5.21
C PHE A 105 9.29 -20.43 5.84
N ASN A 106 10.04 -21.18 5.03
CA ASN A 106 11.02 -22.16 5.51
C ASN A 106 12.25 -21.51 6.18
N GLU A 107 12.39 -20.19 6.12
CA GLU A 107 13.35 -19.49 6.99
C GLU A 107 13.07 -19.72 8.49
N LYS A 108 11.86 -20.19 8.84
CA LYS A 108 11.50 -20.69 10.17
C LYS A 108 12.54 -21.61 10.79
N ASP A 109 13.16 -22.49 10.01
CA ASP A 109 14.14 -23.46 10.51
C ASP A 109 15.43 -22.79 11.03
N ARG A 110 15.68 -21.55 10.61
CA ARG A 110 16.81 -20.71 11.03
C ARG A 110 16.37 -19.56 11.95
N TYR A 111 15.08 -19.50 12.25
CA TYR A 111 14.50 -18.45 13.08
C TYR A 111 14.56 -18.84 14.55
N SER A 112 15.08 -17.93 15.37
CA SER A 112 14.94 -18.02 16.82
C SER A 112 13.88 -17.03 17.29
N TYR A 113 12.94 -17.49 18.11
CA TYR A 113 11.76 -16.70 18.50
C TYR A 113 12.12 -15.38 19.19
N GLY A 114 11.75 -14.25 18.57
CA GLY A 114 12.07 -12.90 19.03
C GLY A 114 13.34 -12.29 18.43
N GLN A 115 14.02 -12.98 17.50
CA GLN A 115 15.15 -12.43 16.76
C GLN A 115 14.68 -11.66 15.51
N TYR A 116 15.42 -10.64 15.11
CA TYR A 116 15.12 -9.87 13.90
C TYR A 116 15.57 -10.59 12.61
N SER A 117 16.64 -11.37 12.71
CA SER A 117 17.30 -12.07 11.60
C SER A 117 16.95 -13.56 11.54
N CYS A 118 16.95 -14.13 10.33
CA CYS A 118 16.92 -15.56 10.08
C CYS A 118 18.26 -16.04 9.52
N GLY A 119 19.14 -16.49 10.42
CA GLY A 119 20.55 -16.73 10.10
C GLY A 119 21.24 -15.45 9.62
N ASN A 120 21.82 -15.49 8.41
CA ASN A 120 22.58 -14.36 7.84
C ASN A 120 21.70 -13.27 7.18
N SER A 121 20.37 -13.42 7.16
CA SER A 121 19.49 -12.39 6.59
C SER A 121 19.31 -11.23 7.56
N ALA A 122 19.51 -10.00 7.09
CA ALA A 122 19.38 -8.79 7.90
C ALA A 122 17.98 -8.66 8.52
N ALA A 123 16.92 -8.98 7.76
CA ALA A 123 15.55 -9.12 8.25
C ALA A 123 14.98 -10.47 7.80
N CYS A 124 14.20 -11.12 8.64
CA CYS A 124 13.64 -12.43 8.33
C CYS A 124 12.33 -12.33 7.51
N HIS A 125 12.26 -13.03 6.38
CA HIS A 125 11.06 -13.10 5.56
C HIS A 125 9.94 -13.88 6.25
N TYR A 126 10.30 -15.00 6.90
CA TYR A 126 9.35 -15.83 7.65
C TYR A 126 8.60 -15.01 8.70
N SER A 127 9.30 -14.23 9.53
CA SER A 127 8.67 -13.47 10.61
C SER A 127 7.71 -12.41 10.07
N GLN A 128 7.97 -11.81 8.91
CA GLN A 128 7.01 -10.89 8.26
C GLN A 128 5.76 -11.62 7.77
N MET A 129 5.89 -12.81 7.18
CA MET A 129 4.73 -13.58 6.72
C MET A 129 3.76 -13.91 7.87
N VAL A 130 4.30 -14.18 9.05
CA VAL A 130 3.54 -14.60 10.23
C VAL A 130 3.36 -13.48 11.26
N TRP A 131 3.68 -12.24 10.93
CA TRP A 131 3.56 -11.11 11.84
C TRP A 131 2.10 -10.83 12.20
N GLY A 132 1.74 -10.93 13.48
CA GLY A 132 0.39 -11.04 13.97
C GLY A 132 -0.44 -9.79 13.73
N THR A 133 0.15 -8.61 13.92
CA THR A 133 -0.52 -7.33 13.68
C THR A 133 -0.68 -7.00 12.20
N THR A 134 0.18 -7.54 11.32
CA THR A 134 0.04 -7.35 9.87
C THR A 134 -1.24 -8.01 9.37
N ASN A 135 -2.11 -7.23 8.73
CA ASN A 135 -3.42 -7.68 8.24
C ASN A 135 -3.67 -7.36 6.75
N LYS A 136 -2.76 -6.64 6.08
CA LYS A 136 -2.85 -6.35 4.64
C LYS A 136 -1.59 -6.79 3.91
N ILE A 137 -1.79 -7.29 2.70
CA ILE A 137 -0.72 -7.67 1.77
C ILE A 137 -1.08 -7.26 0.35
N GLY A 138 -0.12 -6.74 -0.41
CA GLY A 138 -0.24 -6.57 -1.85
C GLY A 138 1.09 -6.88 -2.52
N CYS A 139 1.05 -7.57 -3.65
CA CYS A 139 2.25 -8.07 -4.31
C CYS A 139 2.19 -7.83 -5.81
N TYR A 140 3.34 -7.84 -6.46
CA TYR A 140 3.43 -7.83 -7.91
C TYR A 140 4.66 -8.60 -8.36
N SER A 141 4.56 -9.30 -9.49
CA SER A 141 5.70 -9.95 -10.11
C SER A 141 5.92 -9.45 -11.54
N THR A 142 7.19 -9.42 -11.95
CA THR A 142 7.56 -9.06 -13.31
C THR A 142 8.77 -9.86 -13.76
N ARG A 143 8.91 -10.02 -15.07
CA ARG A 143 10.08 -10.67 -15.66
C ARG A 143 11.06 -9.64 -16.17
N CYS A 144 12.18 -9.52 -15.47
CA CYS A 144 13.24 -8.59 -15.79
C CYS A 144 14.22 -9.20 -16.78
N GLY A 145 14.44 -8.54 -17.92
CA GLY A 145 15.52 -8.91 -18.85
C GLY A 145 16.88 -8.89 -18.17
N GLN A 146 17.10 -7.89 -17.30
CA GLN A 146 18.18 -7.86 -16.33
C GLN A 146 17.63 -7.38 -14.98
N LEU A 147 17.73 -8.20 -13.93
CA LEU A 147 17.47 -7.79 -12.55
C LEU A 147 18.77 -7.30 -11.94
N SER A 148 18.92 -5.99 -11.78
CA SER A 148 20.13 -5.40 -11.20
C SER A 148 20.32 -5.87 -9.75
N GLY A 149 21.52 -6.35 -9.40
CA GLY A 149 21.81 -6.90 -8.08
C GLY A 149 21.44 -8.39 -7.90
N ALA A 150 20.95 -9.05 -8.96
CA ALA A 150 20.67 -10.49 -8.96
C ALA A 150 21.11 -11.14 -10.28
N ALA A 151 20.19 -11.44 -11.20
CA ALA A 151 20.45 -12.24 -12.39
C ALA A 151 19.77 -11.69 -13.67
N PRO A 152 20.30 -12.02 -14.86
CA PRO A 152 19.57 -11.79 -16.12
C PRO A 152 18.35 -12.71 -16.24
N ASN A 153 17.36 -12.29 -17.03
CA ASN A 153 16.14 -13.04 -17.37
C ASN A 153 15.43 -13.65 -16.15
N ALA A 154 15.37 -12.88 -15.06
CA ALA A 154 14.83 -13.34 -13.79
C ALA A 154 13.40 -12.85 -13.59
N TRP A 155 12.57 -13.73 -13.03
CA TRP A 155 11.38 -13.31 -12.30
C TRP A 155 11.78 -12.51 -11.07
N TYR A 156 11.04 -11.45 -10.78
CA TYR A 156 11.15 -10.65 -9.57
C TYR A 156 9.77 -10.51 -8.94
N LEU A 157 9.62 -10.94 -7.69
CA LEU A 157 8.41 -10.81 -6.89
C LEU A 157 8.66 -9.85 -5.73
N VAL A 158 7.75 -8.87 -5.58
CA VAL A 158 7.72 -7.91 -4.48
C VAL A 158 6.40 -8.09 -3.75
N CYS A 159 6.44 -8.30 -2.43
CA CYS A 159 5.27 -8.28 -1.57
C CYS A 159 5.44 -7.22 -0.49
N PHE A 160 4.44 -6.36 -0.34
CA PHE A 160 4.36 -5.35 0.69
C PHE A 160 3.30 -5.69 1.73
N TYR A 161 3.56 -5.33 2.97
CA TYR A 161 2.78 -5.71 4.14
C TYR A 161 2.46 -4.49 4.99
N THR A 162 1.21 -4.35 5.43
CA THR A 162 0.85 -3.31 6.42
C THR A 162 -0.08 -3.85 7.51
N PRO A 163 0.06 -3.36 8.75
CA PRO A 163 1.21 -2.60 9.27
C PRO A 163 2.53 -3.38 9.15
N LYS A 164 3.66 -2.68 9.11
CA LYS A 164 5.00 -3.28 9.07
C LYS A 164 5.19 -4.26 10.24
N GLY A 165 5.76 -5.42 9.91
CA GLY A 165 6.29 -6.36 10.89
C GLY A 165 7.79 -6.20 11.12
N ASN A 166 8.41 -7.21 11.70
CA ASN A 166 9.85 -7.25 11.97
C ASN A 166 10.30 -6.01 12.78
N TRP A 167 9.64 -5.74 13.90
CA TRP A 167 10.14 -4.74 14.83
C TRP A 167 11.33 -5.30 15.61
N ASN A 168 12.42 -4.54 15.68
CA ASN A 168 13.63 -4.99 16.37
C ASN A 168 13.34 -5.18 17.87
N GLY A 169 13.61 -6.37 18.40
CA GLY A 169 13.30 -6.74 19.78
C GLY A 169 11.88 -7.25 20.02
N GLU A 170 11.02 -7.25 19.00
CA GLU A 170 9.65 -7.73 19.08
C GLU A 170 9.48 -9.14 18.52
N LYS A 171 8.41 -9.81 18.93
CA LYS A 171 8.05 -11.16 18.45
C LYS A 171 6.97 -11.05 17.38
N PRO A 172 6.97 -11.95 16.37
CA PRO A 172 6.00 -11.92 15.29
C PRO A 172 4.59 -12.21 15.78
N TYR A 173 4.41 -12.97 16.84
CA TYR A 173 3.11 -13.26 17.43
C TYR A 173 3.32 -13.67 18.88
N GLU A 174 2.24 -13.84 19.65
CA GLU A 174 2.29 -14.32 21.03
C GLU A 174 2.09 -15.84 21.10
N LYS A 175 2.65 -16.50 22.12
CA LYS A 175 2.48 -17.94 22.37
C LYS A 175 1.90 -18.15 23.76
N GLY A 176 0.95 -19.09 23.89
CA GLY A 176 0.39 -19.48 25.19
C GLY A 176 -0.57 -18.45 25.80
N CYS A 177 -1.21 -17.62 24.98
CA CYS A 177 -2.22 -16.66 25.40
C CYS A 177 -3.46 -17.32 25.99
N SER A 178 -4.21 -16.56 26.79
CA SER A 178 -5.53 -16.97 27.31
C SER A 178 -6.66 -16.87 26.28
N SER A 179 -6.50 -16.02 25.26
CA SER A 179 -7.46 -15.82 24.17
C SER A 179 -6.72 -15.80 22.83
N PRO A 180 -7.22 -16.49 21.79
CA PRO A 180 -6.56 -16.52 20.49
C PRO A 180 -6.51 -15.15 19.79
N CYS A 181 -7.47 -14.27 20.08
CA CYS A 181 -7.57 -12.93 19.48
C CYS A 181 -7.72 -11.85 20.54
N LEU A 182 -7.36 -10.62 20.16
CA LEU A 182 -7.51 -9.45 21.02
C LEU A 182 -8.99 -9.13 21.25
N GLU A 183 -9.27 -8.40 22.33
CA GLU A 183 -10.62 -7.91 22.61
C GLU A 183 -11.15 -7.10 21.42
N GLY A 184 -12.43 -7.30 21.07
CA GLY A 184 -13.08 -6.68 19.92
C GLY A 184 -12.92 -7.44 18.60
N GLN A 185 -12.05 -8.44 18.53
CA GLN A 185 -11.87 -9.32 17.38
C GLN A 185 -12.59 -10.66 17.55
N THR A 186 -12.78 -11.37 16.43
CA THR A 186 -13.30 -12.75 16.42
C THR A 186 -12.37 -13.68 15.66
N VAL A 187 -12.51 -14.98 15.90
CA VAL A 187 -11.74 -16.01 15.18
C VAL A 187 -12.49 -16.41 13.92
N ASP A 188 -11.82 -16.32 12.77
CA ASP A 188 -12.23 -16.91 11.50
C ASP A 188 -11.17 -17.91 11.03
N ASN A 189 -11.51 -19.20 11.09
CA ASN A 189 -10.66 -20.31 10.68
C ASN A 189 -9.22 -20.21 11.24
N GLY A 190 -9.11 -20.03 12.56
CA GLY A 190 -7.83 -19.96 13.28
C GLY A 190 -7.06 -18.64 13.19
N LEU A 191 -7.62 -17.60 12.54
CA LEU A 191 -7.02 -16.27 12.44
C LEU A 191 -7.98 -15.21 12.96
N CYS A 192 -7.45 -14.06 13.38
CA CYS A 192 -8.24 -12.97 13.93
C CYS A 192 -8.80 -12.07 12.84
N VAL A 193 -10.08 -11.73 12.94
CA VAL A 193 -10.77 -10.79 12.05
C VAL A 193 -11.45 -9.69 12.86
N GLY A 194 -11.63 -8.54 12.23
CA GLY A 194 -12.10 -7.32 12.90
C GLY A 194 -10.97 -6.53 13.57
N GLU A 195 -11.33 -5.36 14.07
CA GLU A 195 -10.41 -4.43 14.72
C GLU A 195 -10.40 -4.65 16.23
N SER A 196 -9.21 -4.61 16.84
CA SER A 196 -9.11 -4.66 18.30
C SER A 196 -9.64 -3.39 18.95
N THR A 197 -10.06 -3.48 20.21
CA THR A 197 -10.49 -2.29 20.98
C THR A 197 -9.37 -1.24 21.07
N GLU A 198 -8.11 -1.68 21.16
CA GLU A 198 -6.94 -0.80 21.18
C GLU A 198 -6.74 -0.10 19.82
N GLU A 199 -6.86 -0.81 18.70
CA GLU A 199 -6.79 -0.21 17.36
C GLU A 199 -7.89 0.82 17.14
N LYS A 200 -9.11 0.54 17.59
CA LYS A 200 -10.22 1.50 17.56
C LYS A 200 -9.90 2.75 18.38
N ASN A 201 -9.35 2.57 19.58
CA ASN A 201 -8.96 3.67 20.45
C ASN A 201 -7.75 4.45 19.90
N ASN A 202 -6.80 3.80 19.23
CA ASN A 202 -5.68 4.47 18.60
C ASN A 202 -6.10 5.24 17.34
N LYS A 203 -7.04 4.73 16.55
CA LYS A 203 -7.63 5.51 15.45
C LYS A 203 -8.41 6.72 15.97
N THR A 204 -9.16 6.59 17.06
CA THR A 204 -9.82 7.75 17.69
C THR A 204 -8.81 8.71 18.34
N ASN A 205 -7.64 8.23 18.76
CA ASN A 205 -6.54 9.05 19.29
C ASN A 205 -5.67 9.69 18.19
N GLU A 206 -5.45 9.08 17.02
CA GLU A 206 -4.85 9.71 15.83
C GLU A 206 -5.83 10.71 15.18
N ALA A 207 -7.12 10.45 15.33
CA ALA A 207 -8.20 11.41 15.10
C ALA A 207 -8.26 12.49 16.20
N LYS A 208 -7.53 12.36 17.31
CA LYS A 208 -7.43 13.42 18.31
C LYS A 208 -6.60 14.56 17.74
N CYS A 209 -7.24 15.70 17.66
CA CYS A 209 -6.63 16.97 17.32
C CYS A 209 -5.55 17.37 18.33
N ASP A 210 -4.28 17.24 17.98
CA ASP A 210 -3.18 17.76 18.78
C ASP A 210 -2.07 18.41 17.95
N ASP A 211 -1.19 19.11 18.67
CA ASP A 211 0.07 19.60 18.15
C ASP A 211 1.14 18.59 18.55
N LYS A 212 1.78 17.98 17.56
CA LYS A 212 2.82 16.96 17.74
C LYS A 212 4.17 17.55 18.16
N VAL A 213 4.33 18.88 18.13
CA VAL A 213 5.56 19.59 18.48
C VAL A 213 5.29 20.84 19.33
N GLY A 214 6.20 21.18 20.24
CA GLY A 214 5.96 22.18 21.28
C GLY A 214 5.92 23.65 20.84
N SER A 215 6.31 23.98 19.61
CA SER A 215 6.37 25.37 19.11
C SER A 215 5.18 25.78 18.22
N CYS A 216 4.20 24.90 18.06
CA CYS A 216 3.09 25.11 17.14
C CYS A 216 2.28 26.39 17.40
N GLY A 217 2.07 26.79 18.66
CA GLY A 217 1.33 28.01 18.98
C GLY A 217 2.07 29.28 18.52
N VAL A 218 3.40 29.29 18.64
CA VAL A 218 4.23 30.43 18.19
C VAL A 218 4.26 30.49 16.67
N TRP A 219 4.47 29.35 16.01
CA TRP A 219 4.51 29.26 14.55
C TRP A 219 3.16 29.61 13.92
N ALA A 220 2.06 29.12 14.48
CA ALA A 220 0.72 29.50 14.03
C ALA A 220 0.47 31.00 14.18
N SER A 221 0.91 31.60 15.30
CA SER A 221 0.81 33.06 15.51
C SER A 221 1.68 33.86 14.54
N ASN A 222 2.78 33.28 14.05
CA ASN A 222 3.67 33.87 13.06
C ASN A 222 3.25 33.60 11.59
N GLY A 223 2.10 32.97 11.37
CA GLY A 223 1.55 32.74 10.02
C GLY A 223 2.06 31.48 9.31
N GLU A 224 2.71 30.56 10.02
CA GLU A 224 3.22 29.33 9.42
C GLU A 224 2.11 28.41 8.90
N CYS A 225 0.88 28.53 9.40
CA CYS A 225 -0.25 27.77 8.88
C CYS A 225 -0.53 28.07 7.39
N GLN A 226 -0.20 29.28 6.93
CA GLN A 226 -0.36 29.72 5.54
C GLN A 226 0.95 29.59 4.75
N ASN A 227 2.09 29.88 5.39
CA ASN A 227 3.40 29.86 4.74
C ASN A 227 3.99 28.44 4.60
N ASN A 228 3.64 27.53 5.51
CA ASN A 228 4.09 26.15 5.53
C ASN A 228 2.93 25.16 5.82
N PRO A 229 1.90 25.15 4.95
CA PRO A 229 0.64 24.49 5.23
C PRO A 229 0.78 22.96 5.38
N ALA A 230 1.68 22.32 4.63
CA ALA A 230 1.88 20.86 4.70
C ALA A 230 2.53 20.42 6.02
N TYR A 231 3.56 21.14 6.47
CA TYR A 231 4.24 20.84 7.72
C TYR A 231 3.31 21.08 8.92
N MET A 232 2.63 22.22 8.90
CA MET A 232 1.71 22.61 9.96
C MET A 232 0.46 21.71 10.00
N ALA A 233 -0.04 21.25 8.86
CA ALA A 233 -1.13 20.26 8.80
C ALA A 233 -0.74 18.87 9.33
N THR A 234 0.55 18.57 9.42
CA THR A 234 1.02 17.27 9.91
C THR A 234 1.39 17.33 11.39
N HIS A 235 1.98 18.44 11.84
CA HIS A 235 2.58 18.56 13.17
C HIS A 235 1.88 19.56 14.09
N CYS A 236 1.12 20.51 13.54
CA CYS A 236 0.54 21.61 14.28
C CYS A 236 -0.97 21.74 14.00
N ARG A 237 -1.63 20.58 13.85
CA ARG A 237 -3.03 20.50 13.45
C ARG A 237 -3.93 21.31 14.38
N LYS A 238 -3.66 21.26 15.69
CA LYS A 238 -4.43 21.98 16.70
C LYS A 238 -4.19 23.48 16.65
N SER A 239 -2.94 23.91 16.64
CA SER A 239 -2.56 25.33 16.55
C SER A 239 -3.03 25.98 15.25
N CYS A 240 -3.08 25.22 14.15
CA CYS A 240 -3.60 25.70 12.87
C CYS A 240 -5.10 25.44 12.66
N LYS A 241 -5.82 24.92 13.67
CA LYS A 241 -7.26 24.68 13.62
C LYS A 241 -7.69 23.75 12.46
N ILE A 242 -6.81 22.83 12.08
CA ILE A 242 -7.02 21.82 11.01
C ILE A 242 -7.82 20.62 11.54
N CYS A 243 -8.18 20.68 12.80
CA CYS A 243 -8.69 19.57 13.58
C CYS A 243 -10.16 19.23 13.40
N GLU A 244 -10.90 20.04 12.66
CA GLU A 244 -12.30 19.79 12.43
C GLU A 244 -12.46 18.93 11.17
N SER A 245 -12.62 17.63 11.43
CA SER A 245 -13.61 16.84 10.70
C SER A 245 -15.03 17.13 11.22
N GLU A 246 -15.33 18.38 11.60
CA GLU A 246 -16.71 18.84 11.56
C GLU A 246 -16.99 19.20 10.11
N VAL A 247 -17.85 18.41 9.48
CA VAL A 247 -18.36 18.70 8.15
C VAL A 247 -19.27 19.93 8.26
N THR A 248 -18.69 21.13 8.32
CA THR A 248 -19.37 22.33 7.83
C THR A 248 -19.14 22.37 6.33
N CYS A 249 -20.20 22.08 5.57
CA CYS A 249 -20.18 22.21 4.11
C CYS A 249 -20.28 23.69 3.74
N GLU A 250 -19.17 24.41 3.82
CA GLU A 250 -19.07 25.83 3.46
C GLU A 250 -17.85 26.11 2.59
N ASP A 251 -17.93 27.19 1.80
CA ASP A 251 -16.77 27.67 1.06
C ASP A 251 -15.92 28.54 1.98
N LEU A 252 -14.63 28.23 2.06
CA LEU A 252 -13.66 28.98 2.85
C LEU A 252 -13.16 30.23 2.12
N ASN A 253 -13.44 30.35 0.82
CA ASN A 253 -13.04 31.49 0.00
C ASN A 253 -14.24 32.15 -0.68
N SER A 254 -14.34 33.46 -0.56
CA SER A 254 -15.41 34.28 -1.15
C SER A 254 -15.41 34.26 -2.69
N ASN A 255 -14.27 33.92 -3.32
CA ASN A 255 -14.14 33.80 -4.78
C ASN A 255 -14.56 32.43 -5.33
N CYS A 256 -14.94 31.46 -4.48
CA CYS A 256 -15.35 30.13 -4.94
C CYS A 256 -16.40 30.14 -6.06
N PRO A 257 -17.47 30.96 -6.01
CA PRO A 257 -18.43 31.05 -7.10
C PRO A 257 -17.81 31.48 -8.44
N GLU A 258 -16.84 32.40 -8.42
CA GLU A 258 -16.13 32.85 -9.62
C GLU A 258 -15.21 31.75 -10.16
N TRP A 259 -14.45 31.11 -9.28
CA TRP A 259 -13.54 30.01 -9.65
C TRP A 259 -14.30 28.81 -10.21
N LYS A 260 -15.48 28.50 -9.70
CA LYS A 260 -16.36 27.50 -10.31
C LYS A 260 -16.76 27.87 -11.73
N ARG A 261 -17.16 29.13 -11.98
CA ARG A 261 -17.48 29.60 -13.33
C ARG A 261 -16.27 29.47 -14.26
N ASN A 262 -15.07 29.68 -13.73
CA ASN A 262 -13.80 29.52 -14.45
C ASN A 262 -13.30 28.05 -14.52
N GLY A 263 -14.13 27.06 -14.16
CA GLY A 263 -13.82 25.63 -14.32
C GLY A 263 -12.85 25.04 -13.29
N GLN A 264 -12.53 25.78 -12.23
CA GLN A 264 -11.47 25.41 -11.28
C GLN A 264 -11.77 24.12 -10.52
N CYS A 265 -13.04 23.74 -10.32
CA CYS A 265 -13.39 22.48 -9.65
C CYS A 265 -12.80 21.25 -10.34
N ARG A 266 -12.63 21.29 -11.68
CA ARG A 266 -12.01 20.21 -12.45
C ARG A 266 -10.52 20.43 -12.67
N ALA A 267 -10.11 21.68 -12.88
CA ALA A 267 -8.72 22.02 -13.16
C ALA A 267 -7.81 21.92 -11.91
N ASN A 268 -8.35 22.20 -10.73
CA ASN A 268 -7.63 22.23 -9.45
C ASN A 268 -8.42 21.51 -8.33
N PRO A 269 -8.70 20.20 -8.49
CA PRO A 269 -9.62 19.48 -7.63
C PRO A 269 -9.19 19.45 -6.16
N THR A 270 -7.90 19.34 -5.87
CA THR A 270 -7.37 19.32 -4.50
C THR A 270 -7.59 20.67 -3.79
N TYR A 271 -7.27 21.78 -4.46
CA TYR A 271 -7.42 23.12 -3.89
C TYR A 271 -8.90 23.48 -3.72
N MET A 272 -9.72 23.14 -4.71
CA MET A 272 -11.14 23.44 -4.69
C MET A 272 -11.92 22.55 -3.71
N LYS A 273 -11.52 21.29 -3.52
CA LYS A 273 -12.09 20.42 -2.48
C LYS A 273 -11.82 20.94 -1.07
N HIS A 274 -10.70 21.61 -0.85
CA HIS A 274 -10.38 22.20 0.44
C HIS A 274 -11.08 23.55 0.67
N ASN A 275 -11.01 24.46 -0.31
CA ASN A 275 -11.44 25.85 -0.14
C ASN A 275 -12.87 26.12 -0.63
N CYS A 276 -13.39 25.31 -1.55
CA CYS A 276 -14.63 25.52 -2.28
C CYS A 276 -15.52 24.28 -2.31
N LYS A 277 -15.47 23.48 -1.23
CA LYS A 277 -16.19 22.20 -1.08
C LYS A 277 -17.68 22.30 -1.40
N LYS A 278 -18.35 23.34 -0.88
CA LYS A 278 -19.78 23.58 -1.11
C LYS A 278 -20.03 23.97 -2.56
N THR A 279 -19.27 24.93 -3.08
CA THR A 279 -19.42 25.41 -4.44
C THR A 279 -19.17 24.30 -5.46
N CYS A 280 -18.16 23.46 -5.25
CA CYS A 280 -17.82 22.38 -6.17
C CYS A 280 -18.64 21.09 -6.01
N GLY A 281 -19.51 21.01 -5.00
CA GLY A 281 -20.33 19.81 -4.75
C GLY A 281 -19.50 18.63 -4.24
N GLU A 282 -18.44 18.93 -3.48
CA GLU A 282 -17.52 17.96 -2.88
C GLU A 282 -17.81 17.76 -1.38
N CYS A 283 -19.00 18.20 -0.96
CA CYS A 283 -19.72 17.69 0.19
C CYS A 283 -20.48 16.42 -0.26
#